data_AF-A0A7C8ZWF6-F1
#
_entry.id   AF-A0A7C8ZWF6-F1
#
_cell.length_a   1.000
_cell.length_b   1.000
_cell.length_c   1.000
_cell.angle_alpha   90.00
_cell.angle_beta   90.00
_cell.angle_gamma   90.00
#
_symmetry.space_group_name_H-M   'P 1'
#
loop_
_entity.id
_entity.type
_entity.pdbx_description
1 polymer ?
#
loop_
_entity_poly.entity_id
_entity_poly.type
_entity_poly.pdbx_seq_one_letter_code
_entity_poly.pdbx_strand_id
1 'polypeptide(L)'
;MVKGLEGLTEEERKALRGSKFAPLPPNPKPSSSSSTSLPRIAHPGGPVATNKAAALAKFLERKLQEPGGLDSIKPELIELAVKNAKETVHANANLLLGCWHL
;
A
#
# COMPACT_ATOMS: atom_id res chain seq x y z
N MET A 1 -22.60 31.44 1.00
CA MET A 1 -23.23 32.31 2.01
C MET A 1 -22.89 31.74 3.38
N VAL A 2 -21.91 32.34 4.06
CA VAL A 2 -21.56 31.96 5.44
C VAL A 2 -22.64 32.58 6.32
N LYS A 3 -23.57 31.76 6.79
CA LYS A 3 -24.62 32.18 7.73
C LYS A 3 -24.33 31.40 9.01
N GLY A 4 -23.65 32.01 9.99
CA GLY A 4 -23.23 31.20 11.14
C GLY A 4 -22.50 31.85 12.29
N LEU A 5 -22.39 33.18 12.39
CA LEU A 5 -21.72 33.82 13.54
C LEU A 5 -22.45 35.05 14.10
N GLU A 6 -23.27 35.75 13.31
CA GLU A 6 -23.95 36.97 13.79
C GLU A 6 -25.09 36.70 14.79
N GLY A 7 -25.63 35.48 14.87
CA GLY A 7 -26.77 35.15 15.75
C GLY A 7 -26.44 34.53 17.11
N LEU A 8 -25.16 34.39 17.45
CA LEU A 8 -24.71 33.77 18.71
C LEU A 8 -24.56 34.81 19.82
N THR A 9 -24.97 34.44 21.05
CA THR A 9 -24.74 35.25 22.25
C THR A 9 -23.24 35.34 22.58
N GLU A 10 -22.83 36.33 23.38
CA GLU A 10 -21.42 36.57 23.74
C GLU A 10 -20.80 35.33 24.41
N GLU A 11 -21.61 34.63 25.23
CA GLU A 11 -21.24 33.39 25.91
C GLU A 11 -20.98 32.24 24.92
N GLU A 12 -21.83 32.07 23.91
CA GLU A 12 -21.70 31.03 22.88
C GLU A 12 -20.46 31.27 22.00
N ARG A 13 -20.18 32.53 21.65
CA ARG A 13 -18.96 32.90 20.93
C ARG A 13 -17.70 32.60 21.73
N LYS A 14 -17.73 32.82 23.05
CA LYS A 14 -16.61 32.49 23.95
C LYS A 14 -16.40 30.98 24.07
N ALA A 15 -17.47 30.20 24.14
CA ALA A 15 -17.41 28.74 24.20
C ALA A 15 -16.77 28.13 22.93
N LEU A 16 -17.11 28.64 21.75
CA LEU A 16 -16.52 28.19 20.48
C LEU A 16 -15.01 28.49 20.40
N ARG A 17 -14.57 29.63 20.94
CA ARG A 17 -13.14 29.99 21.00
C ARG A 17 -12.34 29.08 21.94
N GLY A 18 -12.97 28.54 22.98
CA GLY A 18 -12.36 27.58 23.90
C GLY A 18 -12.46 26.12 23.45
N SER A 19 -13.19 25.83 22.36
CA SER A 19 -13.38 24.46 21.88
C SER A 19 -12.09 23.89 21.28
N LYS A 20 -11.81 22.60 21.53
CA LYS A 20 -10.64 21.90 20.92
C LYS A 20 -10.72 21.78 19.39
N PHE A 21 -11.86 22.15 18.82
CA PHE A 21 -12.12 22.21 17.38
C PHE A 21 -12.08 23.65 16.84
N ALA A 22 -11.62 24.62 17.64
CA ALA A 22 -11.29 25.93 17.12
C ALA A 22 -10.27 25.77 15.98
N PRO A 23 -10.41 26.50 14.86
CA PRO A 23 -9.45 26.45 13.77
C PRO A 23 -8.04 26.64 14.34
N LEU A 24 -7.17 25.66 14.09
CA LEU A 24 -5.78 25.73 14.53
C LEU A 24 -5.19 27.07 14.10
N PRO A 25 -4.33 27.70 14.93
CA PRO A 25 -3.67 28.94 14.53
C PRO A 25 -3.04 28.75 13.14
N PRO A 26 -3.14 29.75 12.24
CA PRO A 26 -2.57 29.65 10.91
C PRO A 26 -1.10 29.28 11.04
N ASN A 27 -0.74 28.12 10.50
CA ASN A 27 0.62 27.60 10.52
C ASN A 27 1.55 28.70 9.98
N PRO A 28 2.67 29.04 10.65
CA PRO A 28 3.62 29.99 10.10
C PRO A 28 4.02 29.49 8.72
N LYS A 29 3.71 30.30 7.70
CA LYS A 29 4.06 30.03 6.31
C LYS A 29 5.54 29.64 6.28
N PRO A 30 5.95 28.49 5.69
CA PRO A 30 7.36 28.24 5.51
C PRO A 30 7.87 29.31 4.54
N SER A 31 8.74 30.17 5.07
CA SER A 31 9.55 31.10 4.31
C SER A 31 10.22 30.32 3.18
N SER A 32 9.88 30.67 1.94
CA SER A 32 10.72 30.57 0.75
C SER A 32 11.99 29.73 0.91
N SER A 33 11.88 28.42 0.71
CA SER A 33 12.99 27.58 0.25
C SER A 33 12.45 26.24 -0.22
N SER A 34 12.65 25.97 -1.52
CA SER A 34 12.66 24.66 -2.17
C SER A 34 11.59 23.64 -1.73
N SER A 35 10.66 23.36 -2.65
CA SER A 35 9.83 22.17 -2.68
C SER A 35 10.65 20.87 -2.75
N THR A 36 11.37 20.52 -1.69
CA THR A 36 11.84 19.16 -1.45
C THR A 36 10.68 18.44 -0.77
N SER A 37 9.84 17.80 -1.58
CA SER A 37 8.90 16.82 -1.06
C SER A 37 9.71 15.72 -0.38
N LEU A 38 9.86 15.81 0.94
CA LEU A 38 10.46 14.74 1.72
C LEU A 38 9.65 13.47 1.42
N PRO A 39 10.30 12.38 0.98
CA PRO A 39 9.60 11.13 0.73
C PRO A 39 8.89 10.74 2.02
N ARG A 40 7.57 10.59 1.96
CA ARG A 40 6.77 10.18 3.12
C ARG A 40 7.29 8.82 3.57
N ILE A 41 7.96 8.78 4.71
CA ILE A 41 8.37 7.53 5.36
C ILE A 41 7.09 6.78 5.67
N ALA A 42 6.91 5.60 5.07
CA ALA A 42 5.75 4.77 5.34
C ALA A 42 5.72 4.48 6.85
N HIS A 43 4.54 4.63 7.47
CA HIS A 43 4.37 4.30 8.87
C HIS A 43 4.81 2.84 9.09
N PRO A 44 5.45 2.46 10.20
CA PRO A 44 5.86 1.08 10.47
C PRO A 44 4.71 0.05 10.50
N GLY A 45 3.45 0.48 10.32
CA GLY A 45 2.26 -0.38 10.13
C GLY A 45 1.43 0.00 8.90
N GLY A 46 2.02 0.75 7.95
CA GLY A 46 1.36 1.12 6.70
C GLY A 46 1.24 -0.08 5.73
N PRO A 47 0.39 0.02 4.69
CA PRO A 47 0.23 -1.04 3.70
C PRO A 47 1.58 -1.35 3.03
N VAL A 48 2.14 -2.51 3.33
CA VAL A 48 3.38 -2.98 2.71
C VAL A 48 3.02 -3.46 1.30
N ALA A 49 3.58 -2.81 0.29
CA ALA A 49 3.49 -3.30 -1.09
C ALA A 49 4.07 -4.72 -1.12
N THR A 50 3.20 -5.73 -1.24
CA THR A 50 3.61 -7.13 -1.21
C THR A 50 3.84 -7.61 -2.63
N ASN A 51 4.99 -8.24 -2.88
CA ASN A 51 5.25 -8.90 -4.16
C ASN A 51 4.15 -9.94 -4.41
N LYS A 52 3.39 -9.78 -5.50
CA LYS A 52 2.25 -10.66 -5.85
C LYS A 52 2.65 -12.13 -5.91
N ALA A 53 3.84 -12.45 -6.43
CA ALA A 53 4.34 -13.82 -6.48
C ALA A 53 4.62 -14.38 -5.08
N ALA A 54 5.26 -13.58 -4.21
CA ALA A 54 5.56 -13.99 -2.84
C ALA A 54 4.27 -14.16 -2.00
N ALA A 55 3.28 -13.28 -2.19
CA ALA A 55 1.97 -13.40 -1.56
C ALA A 55 1.25 -14.68 -2.00
N LEU A 56 1.28 -14.99 -3.30
CA LEU A 56 0.69 -16.20 -3.85
C LEU A 56 1.36 -17.47 -3.32
N ALA A 57 2.69 -17.51 -3.27
CA ALA A 57 3.44 -18.65 -2.72
C ALA A 57 3.06 -18.92 -1.26
N LYS A 58 3.03 -17.88 -0.41
CA LYS A 58 2.61 -17.99 0.99
C LYS A 58 1.13 -18.35 1.14
N PHE A 59 0.29 -17.96 0.19
CA PHE A 59 -1.11 -18.38 0.18
C PHE A 59 -1.22 -19.88 -0.07
N LEU A 60 -0.54 -20.41 -1.09
CA LEU A 60 -0.53 -21.84 -1.40
C LEU A 60 0.06 -22.68 -0.27
N GLU A 61 1.14 -22.21 0.37
CA GLU A 61 1.74 -22.87 1.54
C GLU A 61 0.75 -22.99 2.70
N ARG A 62 0.01 -21.92 3.00
CA ARG A 62 -1.04 -21.94 4.05
C ARG A 62 -2.20 -22.86 3.67
N LYS A 63 -2.62 -22.84 2.40
CA LYS A 63 -3.71 -23.71 1.91
C LYS A 63 -3.36 -25.19 1.93
N LEU A 64 -2.10 -25.55 1.79
CA LEU A 64 -1.65 -26.94 1.86
C LEU A 64 -1.76 -27.54 3.28
N GLN A 65 -1.67 -26.70 4.32
CA GLN A 65 -1.80 -27.12 5.72
C GLN A 65 -3.27 -27.25 6.17
N GLU A 66 -4.20 -26.64 5.43
CA GLU A 66 -5.63 -26.71 5.72
C GLU A 66 -6.23 -28.02 5.13
N PRO A 67 -6.96 -28.83 5.91
CA PRO A 67 -7.66 -29.99 5.37
C PRO A 67 -8.72 -29.53 4.36
N GLY A 68 -8.64 -30.01 3.11
CA GLY A 68 -9.51 -29.55 2.01
C GLY A 68 -9.21 -28.13 1.50
N GLY A 69 -8.11 -27.50 1.92
CA GLY A 69 -7.77 -26.12 1.56
C GLY A 69 -7.54 -25.90 0.06
N LEU A 70 -7.27 -26.97 -0.69
CA LEU A 70 -7.04 -26.97 -2.13
C LEU A 70 -8.31 -27.28 -2.95
N ASP A 71 -9.42 -27.66 -2.33
CA ASP A 71 -10.64 -28.08 -3.05
C ASP A 71 -11.24 -26.94 -3.88
N SER A 72 -10.99 -25.70 -3.48
CA SER A 72 -11.40 -24.49 -4.21
C SER A 72 -10.49 -24.17 -5.40
N ILE A 73 -9.35 -24.85 -5.57
CA ILE A 73 -8.34 -24.54 -6.59
C ILE A 73 -8.40 -25.59 -7.69
N LYS A 74 -8.47 -25.15 -8.95
CA LYS A 74 -8.45 -26.07 -10.10
C LYS A 74 -7.03 -26.66 -10.27
N PRO A 75 -6.86 -27.99 -10.23
CA PRO A 75 -5.54 -28.61 -10.36
C PRO A 75 -4.88 -28.33 -11.71
N GLU A 76 -5.67 -28.27 -12.79
CA GLU A 76 -5.20 -27.95 -14.14
C GLU A 76 -4.44 -26.62 -14.23
N LEU A 77 -4.86 -25.61 -13.46
CA LEU A 77 -4.20 -24.31 -13.43
C LEU A 77 -2.83 -24.37 -12.73
N ILE A 78 -2.70 -25.21 -11.71
CA ILE A 78 -1.44 -25.41 -10.99
C ILE A 78 -0.45 -26.13 -11.90
N GLU A 79 -0.88 -27.19 -12.57
CA GLU A 79 -0.04 -27.96 -13.50
C GLU A 79 0.47 -27.09 -14.65
N LEU A 80 -0.42 -26.32 -15.28
CA LEU A 80 -0.04 -25.40 -16.35
C LEU A 80 0.94 -24.32 -15.85
N ALA A 81 0.70 -23.75 -14.67
CA ALA A 81 1.60 -22.76 -14.08
C ALA A 81 2.99 -23.34 -13.80
N VAL A 82 3.07 -24.56 -13.26
CA VAL A 82 4.35 -25.25 -13.01
C VAL A 82 5.07 -25.56 -14.32
N LYS A 83 4.35 -26.04 -15.34
CA LYS A 83 4.91 -26.29 -16.67
C LYS A 83 5.51 -25.02 -17.27
N ASN A 84 4.73 -23.93 -17.32
CA ASN A 84 5.18 -22.65 -17.87
C ASN A 84 6.38 -22.08 -17.09
N ALA A 85 6.40 -22.22 -15.76
CA ALA A 85 7.51 -21.79 -14.93
C ALA A 85 8.80 -22.57 -15.24
N LYS A 86 8.72 -23.90 -15.37
CA LYS A 86 9.87 -24.75 -15.76
C LYS A 86 10.39 -24.36 -17.14
N GLU A 87 9.51 -24.24 -18.13
CA GLU A 87 9.87 -23.83 -19.49
C GLU A 87 10.58 -22.46 -19.50
N THR A 88 10.08 -21.51 -18.71
CA THR A 88 10.71 -20.19 -18.55
C THR A 88 12.11 -20.30 -17.94
N VAL A 89 12.30 -21.09 -16.87
CA VAL A 89 13.63 -21.30 -16.26
C VAL A 89 14.61 -21.93 -17.26
N HIS A 90 14.17 -22.92 -18.05
CA HIS A 90 15.00 -23.56 -19.07
C HIS A 90 15.35 -22.61 -20.23
N ALA A 91 14.40 -21.79 -20.70
CA ALA A 91 14.65 -20.79 -21.73
C ALA A 91 15.66 -19.72 -21.26
N ASN A 92 15.56 -19.31 -20.00
CA ASN A 92 16.43 -18.29 -19.40
C ASN A 92 17.84 -18.83 -19.12
N ALA A 93 17.98 -20.11 -18.77
CA ALA A 93 19.27 -20.76 -18.63
C ALA A 93 20.03 -20.81 -19.98
N ASN A 94 19.32 -21.05 -21.09
CA ASN A 94 19.91 -20.98 -22.44
C ASN A 94 20.28 -19.54 -22.85
N LEU A 95 19.51 -18.54 -22.44
CA LEU A 95 19.84 -17.13 -22.66
C LEU A 95 21.07 -16.66 -21.85
N LEU A 96 21.21 -17.11 -20.60
CA LEU A 96 22.35 -16.74 -19.75
C LEU A 96 23.66 -17.41 -20.19
N LEU A 97 23.62 -18.60 -20.81
CA LEU A 97 24.79 -19.23 -21.42
C LEU A 97 25.24 -18.55 -22.73
N GLY A 98 24.34 -17.82 -23.41
CA GLY A 98 24.66 -17.06 -24.62
C GLY A 98 25.27 -15.67 -24.37
N CYS A 99 25.09 -15.10 -23.17
CA CYS A 99 25.54 -13.74 -22.82
C CYS A 99 26.95 -13.68 -22.20
N TRP A 100 27.68 -14.79 -22.10
CA TRP A 100 29.08 -14.84 -21.64
C TRP A 100 30.08 -15.03 -22.79
N HIS A 101 29.68 -14.76 -24.04
CA HIS A 101 30.56 -14.89 -25.21
C HIS A 101 30.48 -13.72 -26.21
N LEU A 102 30.04 -12.54 -25.79
CA LEU A 102 30.33 -11.28 -26.49
C LEU A 102 31.14 -10.35 -25.59
#